data_AF-A0A2V4C3X8-F1
#
_entry.id   AF-A0A2V4C3X8-F1
#
_cell.length_a   1.000
_cell.length_b   1.000
_cell.length_c   1.000
_cell.angle_alpha   90.00
_cell.angle_beta   90.00
_cell.angle_gamma   90.00
#
_symmetry.space_group_name_H-M   'P 1'
#
loop_
_entity.id
_entity.type
_entity.pdbx_description
1 polymer ?
#
loop_
_entity_poly.entity_id
_entity_poly.type
_entity_poly.pdbx_seq_one_letter_code
_entity_poly.pdbx_strand_id
1 'polypeptide(L)'
;MDFQSLAGNINVDSYYYNFNVLNRKKILYTDIIKENKIQVLLKKCNTILKDRLDELLSENKTELEDSDIYQSLIHSKRIFEKENLNVFSIQEKGIEYVFNYGFPNVMFAIENNIFISYNDLETILKDDFKEKINMR
;
A
#
# COMPACT_ATOMS: atom_id res chain seq x y z
N MET A 1 -24.14 -32.49 -11.72
CA MET A 1 -23.60 -31.62 -10.65
C MET A 1 -23.70 -30.20 -11.17
N ASP A 2 -24.59 -29.41 -10.60
CA ASP A 2 -24.82 -28.02 -11.01
C ASP A 2 -23.74 -27.11 -10.41
N PHE A 3 -22.83 -26.63 -11.26
CA PHE A 3 -21.80 -25.64 -10.92
C PHE A 3 -22.40 -24.27 -10.52
N GLN A 4 -23.72 -24.09 -10.60
CA GLN A 4 -24.42 -22.85 -10.27
C GLN A 4 -24.65 -22.64 -8.77
N SER A 5 -24.41 -23.65 -7.91
CA SER A 5 -24.60 -23.53 -6.46
C SER A 5 -23.32 -23.21 -5.67
N LEU A 6 -22.17 -23.01 -6.34
CA LEU A 6 -20.86 -22.82 -5.72
C LEU A 6 -20.04 -21.74 -6.44
N ALA A 7 -20.24 -20.47 -6.10
CA ALA A 7 -19.23 -19.40 -6.11
C ALA A 7 -19.92 -18.03 -6.04
N GLY A 8 -20.36 -17.63 -4.85
CA GLY A 8 -20.50 -16.21 -4.57
C GLY A 8 -19.12 -15.65 -4.25
N ASN A 9 -18.49 -14.94 -5.18
CA ASN A 9 -17.29 -14.15 -4.89
C ASN A 9 -17.71 -12.68 -4.78
N ILE A 10 -17.45 -12.08 -3.62
CA ILE A 10 -17.55 -10.62 -3.43
C ILE A 10 -16.13 -10.11 -3.24
N ASN A 11 -15.61 -9.43 -4.25
CA ASN A 11 -14.44 -8.58 -4.12
C ASN A 11 -14.93 -7.17 -3.80
N VAL A 12 -14.53 -6.62 -2.66
CA VAL A 12 -14.75 -5.20 -2.31
C VAL A 12 -13.42 -4.48 -2.45
N ASP A 13 -13.22 -3.85 -3.60
CA ASP A 13 -12.11 -2.92 -3.80
C ASP A 13 -12.43 -1.60 -3.08
N SER A 14 -11.52 -1.14 -2.22
CA SER A 14 -11.63 0.16 -1.56
C SER A 14 -10.83 1.19 -2.34
N TYR A 15 -11.52 2.21 -2.87
CA TYR A 15 -10.89 3.30 -3.59
C TYR A 15 -10.86 4.56 -2.74
N TYR A 16 -9.65 5.05 -2.46
CA TYR A 16 -9.45 6.30 -1.76
C TYR A 16 -9.16 7.43 -2.75
N TYR A 17 -9.90 8.53 -2.62
CA TYR A 17 -9.71 9.72 -3.42
C TYR A 17 -9.39 10.90 -2.51
N ASN A 18 -8.20 11.47 -2.67
CA ASN A 18 -7.80 12.68 -1.96
C ASN A 18 -8.22 13.90 -2.76
N PHE A 19 -8.86 14.87 -2.13
CA PHE A 19 -9.30 16.11 -2.76
C PHE A 19 -8.81 17.33 -2.00
N ASN A 20 -8.33 18.32 -2.74
CA ASN A 20 -8.15 19.65 -2.22
C ASN A 20 -9.46 20.42 -2.37
N VAL A 21 -10.14 20.64 -1.24
CA VAL A 21 -11.47 21.28 -1.20
C VAL A 21 -11.44 22.76 -1.61
N LEU A 22 -10.31 23.44 -1.48
CA LEU A 22 -10.18 24.86 -1.81
C LEU A 22 -10.16 25.08 -3.32
N ASN A 23 -9.43 24.23 -4.05
CA ASN A 23 -9.28 24.35 -5.50
C ASN A 23 -10.07 23.30 -6.30
N ARG A 24 -10.82 22.42 -5.62
CA ARG A 24 -11.68 21.38 -6.19
C ARG A 24 -10.93 20.39 -7.09
N LYS A 25 -9.64 20.16 -6.82
CA LYS A 25 -8.82 19.21 -7.58
C LYS A 25 -8.59 17.93 -6.80
N LYS A 26 -8.62 16.80 -7.52
CA LYS A 26 -8.08 15.53 -7.04
C LYS A 26 -6.58 15.68 -6.82
N ILE A 27 -6.09 15.16 -5.70
CA ILE A 27 -4.67 15.10 -5.36
C ILE A 27 -4.16 13.72 -5.77
N LEU A 28 -3.12 13.71 -6.60
CA LEU A 28 -2.41 12.50 -7.02
C LEU A 28 -1.12 12.36 -6.20
N TYR A 29 -0.54 11.15 -6.13
CA TYR A 29 0.75 10.98 -5.47
C TYR A 29 1.84 11.84 -6.11
N THR A 30 1.74 12.11 -7.42
CA THR A 30 2.65 13.00 -8.15
C THR A 30 2.55 14.45 -7.69
N ASP A 31 1.47 14.86 -7.03
CA ASP A 31 1.31 16.20 -6.46
C ASP A 31 1.98 16.31 -5.07
N ILE A 32 2.33 15.17 -4.47
CA ILE A 32 2.81 15.05 -3.09
C ILE A 32 4.27 14.62 -3.04
N ILE A 33 4.68 13.72 -3.92
CA ILE A 33 5.97 13.03 -3.89
C ILE A 33 6.91 13.63 -4.94
N LYS A 34 8.16 13.86 -4.55
CA LYS A 34 9.24 14.25 -5.47
C LYS A 34 9.51 13.12 -6.46
N GLU A 35 9.48 13.41 -7.76
CA GLU A 35 9.57 12.37 -8.80
C GLU A 35 10.89 11.58 -8.72
N ASN A 36 12.01 12.25 -8.45
CA ASN A 36 13.31 11.63 -8.23
C ASN A 36 13.41 10.80 -6.93
N LYS A 37 12.38 10.81 -6.08
CA LYS A 37 12.30 10.04 -4.83
C LYS A 37 11.31 8.88 -4.89
N ILE A 38 10.58 8.70 -6.00
CA ILE A 38 9.61 7.61 -6.16
C ILE A 38 10.28 6.24 -5.92
N GLN A 39 11.45 5.98 -6.51
CA GLN A 39 12.15 4.71 -6.33
C GLN A 39 12.58 4.46 -4.88
N VAL A 40 12.90 5.53 -4.13
CA VAL A 40 13.23 5.43 -2.70
C VAL A 40 12.00 5.03 -1.89
N LEU A 41 10.85 5.66 -2.19
CA LEU A 41 9.58 5.33 -1.55
C LEU A 41 9.15 3.90 -1.86
N LEU A 42 9.23 3.47 -3.12
CA LEU A 42 8.93 2.09 -3.53
C LEU A 42 9.80 1.08 -2.78
N LYS A 43 11.10 1.36 -2.64
CA LYS A 43 12.01 0.51 -1.86
C LYS A 43 11.58 0.45 -0.38
N LYS A 44 11.22 1.59 0.23
CA LYS A 44 10.72 1.64 1.61
C LYS A 44 9.45 0.80 1.79
N CYS A 45 8.48 0.93 0.89
CA CYS A 45 7.25 0.14 0.93
C CYS A 45 7.53 -1.37 0.77
N ASN A 46 8.40 -1.74 -0.19
CA ASN A 46 8.77 -3.14 -0.37
C ASN A 46 9.51 -3.72 0.84
N THR A 47 10.37 -2.95 1.52
CA THR A 47 11.01 -3.39 2.76
C THR A 47 9.97 -3.66 3.84
N ILE A 48 9.05 -2.72 4.10
CA ILE A 48 7.98 -2.89 5.09
C ILE A 48 7.14 -4.14 4.81
N LEU A 49 6.81 -4.41 3.54
CA LEU A 49 6.04 -5.60 3.17
C LEU A 49 6.84 -6.89 3.38
N LYS A 50 8.12 -6.91 3.03
CA LYS A 50 8.97 -8.08 3.25
C LYS A 50 9.13 -8.38 4.72
N ASP A 51 9.38 -7.36 5.55
CA ASP A 51 9.49 -7.53 7.00
C ASP A 51 8.19 -8.13 7.58
N ARG A 52 7.02 -7.65 7.15
CA ARG A 52 5.71 -8.21 7.54
C ARG A 52 5.52 -9.66 7.07
N LEU A 53 5.94 -9.97 5.85
CA LEU A 53 5.86 -11.34 5.31
C LEU A 53 6.79 -12.30 6.06
N ASP A 54 7.99 -11.85 6.40
CA ASP A 54 8.95 -12.60 7.20
C ASP A 54 8.39 -12.86 8.61
N GLU A 55 7.77 -11.85 9.24
CA GLU A 55 7.07 -12.00 10.53
C GLU A 55 5.97 -13.06 10.44
N LEU A 56 5.07 -12.98 9.44
CA LEU A 56 3.98 -13.94 9.26
C LEU A 56 4.50 -15.38 9.06
N LEU A 57 5.57 -15.56 8.28
CA LEU A 57 6.23 -16.87 8.13
C LEU A 57 6.79 -17.39 9.44
N SER A 58 7.42 -16.53 10.23
CA SER A 58 8.09 -16.90 11.47
C SER A 58 7.11 -17.30 12.58
N GLU A 59 5.88 -16.76 12.57
CA GLU A 59 4.89 -16.98 13.62
C GLU A 59 4.10 -18.30 13.49
N ASN A 60 4.39 -19.16 12.50
CA ASN A 60 3.66 -20.42 12.22
C ASN A 60 2.12 -20.24 12.13
N LYS A 61 1.65 -19.02 11.84
CA LYS A 61 0.22 -18.68 11.78
C LYS A 61 -0.45 -19.07 10.47
N THR A 62 0.28 -19.71 9.57
CA THR A 62 -0.20 -20.04 8.25
C THR A 62 -0.17 -21.52 7.95
N GLU A 63 -1.22 -21.95 7.27
CA GLU A 63 -1.34 -23.29 6.71
C GLU A 63 -0.13 -23.55 5.80
N LEU A 64 0.31 -24.80 5.70
CA LEU A 64 1.51 -25.20 4.95
C LEU A 64 1.50 -24.70 3.49
N GLU A 65 0.32 -24.50 2.90
CA GLU A 65 0.14 -24.02 1.52
C GLU A 65 0.48 -22.52 1.33
N ASP A 66 0.36 -21.71 2.37
CA ASP A 66 0.60 -20.25 2.28
C ASP A 66 2.08 -19.90 2.48
N SER A 67 2.84 -20.81 3.11
CA SER A 67 4.27 -20.64 3.36
C SER A 67 5.07 -20.50 2.06
N ASP A 68 4.77 -21.33 1.06
CA ASP A 68 5.43 -21.28 -0.26
C ASP A 68 5.13 -19.96 -0.98
N ILE A 69 3.91 -19.43 -0.81
CA ILE A 69 3.49 -18.15 -1.39
C ILE A 69 4.25 -17.00 -0.74
N TYR A 70 4.31 -16.93 0.59
CA TYR A 70 5.07 -15.88 1.26
C TYR A 70 6.55 -15.95 0.95
N GLN A 71 7.16 -17.14 0.93
CA GLN A 71 8.54 -17.30 0.49
C GLN A 71 8.71 -16.76 -0.93
N SER A 72 7.81 -17.07 -1.86
CA SER A 72 7.87 -16.52 -3.23
C SER A 72 7.81 -14.99 -3.25
N LEU A 73 6.93 -14.38 -2.45
CA LEU A 73 6.78 -12.93 -2.36
C LEU A 73 7.98 -12.24 -1.72
N ILE A 74 8.56 -12.80 -0.66
CA ILE A 74 9.79 -12.28 -0.02
C ILE A 74 10.95 -12.26 -1.02
N HIS A 75 11.07 -13.31 -1.83
CA HIS A 75 12.09 -13.41 -2.87
C HIS A 75 11.75 -12.58 -4.12
N SER A 76 10.50 -12.12 -4.27
CA SER A 76 10.11 -11.21 -5.36
C SER A 76 10.87 -9.89 -5.26
N LYS A 77 11.30 -9.38 -6.42
CA LYS A 77 11.94 -8.07 -6.51
C LYS A 77 10.95 -6.92 -6.34
N ARG A 78 9.66 -7.15 -6.61
CA ARG A 78 8.63 -6.11 -6.65
C ARG A 78 7.32 -6.67 -6.13
N ILE A 79 7.04 -6.38 -4.86
CA ILE A 79 5.75 -6.64 -4.23
C ILE A 79 4.91 -5.37 -4.39
N PHE A 80 5.47 -4.19 -4.08
CA PHE A 80 4.82 -2.89 -4.24
C PHE A 80 5.38 -2.14 -5.45
N GLU A 81 4.51 -1.77 -6.38
CA GLU A 81 4.86 -1.10 -7.63
C GLU A 81 4.32 0.34 -7.70
N LYS A 82 4.65 1.04 -8.78
CA LYS A 82 4.33 2.48 -8.94
C LYS A 82 2.83 2.72 -8.97
N GLU A 83 2.09 1.77 -9.53
CA GLU A 83 0.64 1.77 -9.70
C GLU A 83 -0.06 1.80 -8.34
N ASN A 84 0.51 1.13 -7.33
CA ASN A 84 -0.01 1.10 -5.97
C ASN A 84 0.05 2.47 -5.28
N LEU A 85 0.93 3.37 -5.70
CA LEU A 85 0.99 4.74 -5.17
C LEU A 85 -0.29 5.55 -5.45
N ASN A 86 -1.13 5.12 -6.40
CA ASN A 86 -2.37 5.81 -6.72
C ASN A 86 -3.49 5.56 -5.69
N VAL A 87 -3.37 4.52 -4.86
CA VAL A 87 -4.38 4.15 -3.86
C VAL A 87 -3.81 4.50 -2.49
N PHE A 88 -4.13 5.70 -2.02
CA PHE A 88 -3.60 6.20 -0.75
C PHE A 88 -4.59 7.14 -0.06
N SER A 89 -4.39 7.34 1.24
CA SER A 89 -5.12 8.28 2.07
C SER A 89 -4.14 9.22 2.77
N ILE A 90 -4.39 10.52 2.67
CA ILE A 90 -3.67 11.54 3.44
C ILE A 90 -4.28 11.61 4.84
N GLN A 91 -3.54 11.17 5.85
CA GLN A 91 -3.95 11.21 7.24
C GLN A 91 -3.28 12.37 8.00
N GLU A 92 -3.68 12.59 9.24
CA GLU A 92 -3.14 13.67 10.10
C GLU A 92 -1.63 13.50 10.36
N LYS A 93 -1.16 12.27 10.55
CA LYS A 93 0.23 11.97 10.95
C LYS A 93 1.10 11.44 9.81
N GLY A 94 0.54 11.18 8.64
CA GLY A 94 1.26 10.55 7.54
C GLY A 94 0.38 10.17 6.37
N ILE A 95 0.92 9.32 5.51
CA ILE A 95 0.23 8.78 4.33
C ILE A 95 0.05 7.28 4.52
N GLU A 96 -1.16 6.81 4.25
CA GLU A 96 -1.49 5.39 4.24
C GLU A 96 -1.67 4.92 2.80
N TYR A 97 -0.89 3.94 2.36
CA TYR A 97 -1.05 3.26 1.08
C TYR A 97 -1.90 2.01 1.25
N VAL A 98 -2.96 1.93 0.46
CA VAL A 98 -4.03 0.96 0.66
C VAL A 98 -3.84 -0.24 -0.25
N PHE A 99 -4.02 -1.42 0.32
CA PHE A 99 -4.00 -2.68 -0.39
C PHE A 99 -5.42 -3.21 -0.49
N ASN A 100 -5.93 -3.29 -1.72
CA ASN A 100 -7.18 -3.98 -1.95
C ASN A 100 -6.96 -5.50 -1.83
N TYR A 101 -8.01 -6.20 -1.40
CA TYR A 101 -8.03 -7.66 -1.30
C TYR A 101 -7.54 -8.28 -2.61
N GLY A 102 -6.58 -9.20 -2.52
CA GLY A 102 -6.02 -9.88 -3.69
C GLY A 102 -4.76 -9.27 -4.28
N PHE A 103 -4.07 -8.36 -3.57
CA PHE A 103 -2.73 -7.92 -3.94
C PHE A 103 -1.63 -8.59 -3.08
N PRO A 104 -0.62 -9.28 -3.68
CA PRO A 104 -0.50 -9.70 -5.07
C PRO A 104 -0.93 -11.17 -5.24
N ASN A 105 -2.20 -11.35 -5.61
CA ASN A 105 -2.93 -12.58 -5.91
C ASN A 105 -3.32 -13.50 -4.73
N VAL A 106 -4.62 -13.82 -4.73
CA VAL A 106 -5.34 -14.92 -4.06
C VAL A 106 -5.41 -14.83 -2.53
N MET A 107 -6.64 -14.79 -1.98
CA MET A 107 -7.09 -15.15 -0.61
C MET A 107 -6.34 -14.69 0.66
N PHE A 108 -5.11 -14.18 0.57
CA PHE A 108 -4.24 -13.90 1.69
C PHE A 108 -4.17 -12.39 1.87
N ALA A 109 -4.86 -11.91 2.89
CA ALA A 109 -4.73 -10.52 3.27
C ALA A 109 -3.40 -10.39 4.02
N ILE A 110 -2.41 -9.77 3.38
CA ILE A 110 -1.44 -8.97 4.13
C ILE A 110 -2.29 -7.84 4.72
N GLU A 111 -2.95 -8.10 5.85
CA GLU A 111 -4.17 -7.41 6.32
C GLU A 111 -4.00 -5.91 6.61
N ASN A 112 -2.83 -5.34 6.37
CA ASN A 112 -2.52 -4.00 6.81
C ASN A 112 -2.01 -3.12 5.68
N ASN A 113 -2.65 -1.98 5.53
CA ASN A 113 -2.14 -0.85 4.76
C ASN A 113 -0.70 -0.49 5.19
N ILE A 114 0.05 0.16 4.30
CA ILE A 114 1.36 0.73 4.66
C ILE A 114 1.16 2.16 5.11
N PHE A 115 1.23 2.40 6.41
CA PHE A 115 1.32 3.75 6.96
C PHE A 115 2.77 4.22 7.03
N ILE A 116 3.05 5.42 6.55
CA ILE A 116 4.35 6.08 6.68
C ILE A 116 4.12 7.49 7.25
N SER A 117 4.81 7.80 8.35
CA SER A 117 4.73 9.10 9.01
C SER A 117 5.26 10.23 8.11
N TYR A 118 4.82 11.47 8.34
CA TYR A 118 5.37 12.61 7.61
C TYR A 118 6.87 12.84 7.90
N ASN A 119 7.34 12.50 9.11
CA ASN A 119 8.75 12.56 9.45
C ASN A 119 9.58 11.61 8.57
N ASP A 120 9.09 10.37 8.39
CA ASP A 120 9.74 9.40 7.51
C ASP A 120 9.70 9.79 6.02
N LEU A 121 8.74 10.64 5.64
CA LEU A 121 8.57 11.13 4.27
C LEU A 121 9.24 12.49 4.03
N GLU A 122 9.87 13.12 5.02
CA GLU A 122 10.35 14.51 4.96
C GLU A 122 11.20 14.81 3.71
N THR A 123 12.10 13.88 3.35
CA THR A 123 13.01 14.01 2.21
C THR A 123 12.39 13.58 0.87
N ILE A 124 11.22 12.94 0.93
CA ILE A 124 10.46 12.38 -0.20
C ILE A 124 9.35 13.34 -0.64
N LEU A 125 8.73 14.07 0.30
CA LEU A 125 7.64 15.01 0.01
C LEU A 125 8.12 16.25 -0.76
N LYS A 126 7.26 16.75 -1.65
CA LYS A 126 7.41 18.07 -2.27
C LYS A 126 7.33 19.17 -1.21
N ASP A 127 8.11 20.22 -1.39
CA ASP A 127 8.23 21.27 -0.38
C ASP A 127 6.93 22.07 -0.22
N ASP A 128 6.22 22.34 -1.32
CA ASP A 128 4.90 22.99 -1.32
C ASP A 128 3.80 22.15 -0.66
N PHE A 129 3.96 20.82 -0.61
CA PHE A 129 3.05 19.95 0.12
C PHE A 129 3.35 19.95 1.62
N LYS A 130 4.63 19.97 2.01
CA LYS A 130 5.04 20.05 3.43
C LYS A 130 4.52 21.30 4.12
N GLU A 131 4.57 22.44 3.43
CA GLU A 131 4.01 23.70 3.94
C GLU A 131 2.52 23.57 4.30
N LYS A 132 1.75 22.83 3.48
CA LYS A 132 0.31 22.61 3.70
C LYS A 132 0.03 21.68 4.88
N ILE A 133 0.96 20.79 5.24
CA ILE A 133 0.85 19.93 6.43
C ILE A 133 1.12 20.74 7.70
N ASN A 134 2.19 21.55 7.70
CA ASN A 134 2.62 22.31 8.88
C ASN A 134 1.70 23.50 9.23
N MET A 135 0.78 23.87 8.32
CA MET A 135 -0.25 24.89 8.55
C MET A 135 -1.52 24.35 9.24
N ARG A 136 -1.59 23.04 9.48
CA ARG A 136 -2.65 22.41 10.30
C ARG A 136 -2.20 22.25 11.73
#